data_AF-A0A9W7TDM2-F1
#
_entry.id   AF-A0A9W7TDM2-F1
#
_cell.length_a   1.000
_cell.length_b   1.000
_cell.length_c   1.000
_cell.angle_alpha   90.00
_cell.angle_beta   90.00
_cell.angle_gamma   90.00
#
_symmetry.space_group_name_H-M   'P 1'
#
loop_
_entity.id
_entity.type
_entity.pdbx_description
1 polymer ?
#
loop_
_entity_poly.entity_id
_entity_poly.type
_entity_poly.pdbx_seq_one_letter_code
_entity_poly.pdbx_strand_id
1 'polypeptide(L)'
;KVFAACVVLVSASSLGVIFRLSLQRDYENLSDLLKEYPGLICPNPTGIEVQTVSGQPASQTGDIFQVNDATGGFACVNADQNGKQCADYRVRFTCPEMFCSVCRTSWLDRDDPSGRGDDETLSDIHVTYPGKVCSQPIAIEVTTISGTPALQTGNIFHVYSATQGFACVNAAQAGGVCADYKVRFICPEAFCSSCRTPWIDRDNPGGVGDFETLNHIQMEYPLLVCPQPIAIEVTTLSGTQVQQTASIFEVFDPLQGFACVNGNLSCLDYRVRFTCPRNFCLPKCITQWFDRDDPSGKGDYEYLSDLLNEYPGLICPNPIGIEVQTISGQPAFQTGNIFQAYNPTSGFACVNAAQAGGVCADYKVRFICPEAFCSSCRTPWIDRDNPGGVGDFETLNHIQMEYPLLVCPQPIAIEVTTLSGTQVQQTASIFEVFDPLQGFACVNGNLSCLDYRVRFTCPQNFCLPKCITQWFDRDDPSGEGDYEYLSDLLNEYPGLICPNPIGIEVQNISGQPAFQTGNIFQAYNPTSGFACVNANQGGGQCADYRVRFLCPDTFCSSR
;
A
#
# COMPACT_ATOMS: atom_id res chain seq x y z
N LYS A 1 18.35 23.37 -11.16
CA LYS A 1 17.03 22.99 -10.62
C LYS A 1 15.98 23.58 -11.55
N VAL A 2 15.48 22.79 -12.49
CA VAL A 2 14.39 23.22 -13.38
C VAL A 2 13.12 23.04 -12.58
N PHE A 3 12.48 24.14 -12.16
CA PHE A 3 11.13 24.08 -11.62
C PHE A 3 10.18 23.97 -12.81
N ALA A 4 9.57 22.80 -12.99
CA ALA A 4 8.53 22.60 -13.99
C ALA A 4 7.20 23.12 -13.39
N ALA A 5 6.84 24.36 -13.73
CA ALA A 5 5.51 24.88 -13.47
C ALA A 5 4.68 24.79 -14.76
N CYS A 6 3.43 24.33 -14.67
CA CYS A 6 2.51 24.35 -15.80
C CYS A 6 1.53 25.52 -15.63
N VAL A 7 1.14 26.08 -16.77
CA VAL A 7 0.62 27.43 -16.90
C VAL A 7 -0.83 27.37 -17.39
N VAL A 8 -1.77 27.88 -16.61
CA VAL A 8 -3.17 27.97 -17.01
C VAL A 8 -3.45 29.38 -17.52
N LEU A 9 -3.76 29.49 -18.82
CA LEU A 9 -4.18 30.73 -19.46
C LEU A 9 -5.69 30.90 -19.30
N VAL A 10 -6.11 31.95 -18.61
CA VAL A 10 -7.51 32.37 -18.58
C VAL A 10 -7.56 33.74 -19.25
N SER A 11 -8.16 33.79 -20.44
CA SER A 11 -8.36 35.04 -21.16
C SER A 11 -9.83 35.40 -21.10
N ALA A 12 -10.15 36.61 -20.68
CA ALA A 12 -11.46 37.23 -20.87
C ALA A 12 -11.81 37.45 -22.37
N SER A 13 -10.91 37.07 -23.30
CA SER A 13 -10.98 37.40 -24.72
C SER A 13 -11.25 36.21 -25.65
N SER A 14 -11.46 35.00 -25.12
CA SER A 14 -11.63 33.79 -25.94
C SER A 14 -12.91 33.05 -25.60
N LEU A 15 -14.06 33.71 -25.80
CA LEU A 15 -15.37 33.14 -26.18
C LEU A 15 -16.37 34.30 -26.28
N GLY A 16 -17.07 34.40 -27.42
CA GLY A 16 -17.99 35.50 -27.68
C GLY A 16 -19.17 35.53 -26.70
N VAL A 17 -19.57 36.77 -26.36
CA VAL A 17 -20.83 37.20 -25.69
C VAL A 17 -20.67 37.50 -24.18
N ILE A 18 -20.05 38.65 -23.85
CA ILE A 18 -20.68 39.93 -23.47
C ILE A 18 -19.53 40.89 -23.16
N PHE A 19 -19.42 41.97 -23.93
CA PHE A 19 -18.64 43.13 -23.48
C PHE A 19 -19.25 43.61 -22.15
N ARG A 20 -18.63 43.30 -21.01
CA ARG A 20 -18.54 44.33 -19.97
C ARG A 20 -17.42 45.25 -20.41
N LEU A 21 -17.72 46.15 -21.36
CA LEU A 21 -17.09 47.46 -21.40
C LEU A 21 -17.48 48.17 -20.09
N SER A 22 -16.87 47.74 -18.99
CA SER A 22 -16.83 48.54 -17.79
C SER A 22 -15.86 49.67 -18.10
N LEU A 23 -16.40 50.79 -18.59
CA LEU A 23 -15.69 52.07 -18.72
C LEU A 23 -15.16 52.60 -17.36
N GLN A 24 -15.20 51.78 -16.30
CA GLN A 24 -14.91 52.17 -14.93
C GLN A 24 -13.89 51.27 -14.20
N ARG A 25 -13.73 49.96 -14.50
CA ARG A 25 -12.94 48.98 -13.71
C ARG A 25 -12.66 47.66 -14.46
N ASP A 26 -11.54 46.99 -14.15
CA ASP A 26 -11.13 45.65 -14.63
C ASP A 26 -10.79 44.71 -13.44
N TYR A 27 -11.38 43.51 -13.38
CA TYR A 27 -11.28 42.60 -12.21
C TYR A 27 -11.16 41.12 -12.61
N GLU A 28 -10.08 40.50 -12.15
CA GLU A 28 -9.76 39.07 -12.30
C GLU A 28 -9.51 38.46 -10.91
N ASN A 29 -10.49 38.59 -10.01
CA ASN A 29 -10.40 38.06 -8.65
C ASN A 29 -10.37 36.53 -8.65
N LEU A 30 -9.44 35.93 -7.92
CA LEU A 30 -9.29 34.47 -7.87
C LEU A 30 -10.57 33.76 -7.40
N SER A 31 -11.27 34.31 -6.40
CA SER A 31 -12.51 33.70 -5.88
C SER A 31 -13.65 33.64 -6.89
N ASP A 32 -13.70 34.62 -7.80
CA ASP A 32 -14.73 34.68 -8.83
C ASP A 32 -14.32 33.81 -10.02
N LEU A 33 -13.02 33.84 -10.39
CA LEU A 33 -12.46 32.97 -11.41
C LEU A 33 -12.51 31.48 -11.03
N LEU A 34 -12.38 31.11 -9.76
CA LEU A 34 -12.56 29.72 -9.29
C LEU A 34 -14.01 29.25 -9.42
N LYS A 35 -14.98 30.16 -9.35
CA LYS A 35 -16.40 29.86 -9.61
C LYS A 35 -16.70 29.81 -11.11
N GLU A 36 -16.07 30.68 -11.89
CA GLU A 36 -16.28 30.79 -13.34
C GLU A 36 -15.51 29.72 -14.14
N TYR A 37 -14.36 29.28 -13.64
CA TYR A 37 -13.47 28.29 -14.27
C TYR A 37 -13.03 27.18 -13.28
N PRO A 38 -14.00 26.44 -12.69
CA PRO A 38 -13.71 25.37 -11.72
C PRO A 38 -12.86 24.27 -12.36
N GLY A 39 -11.83 23.81 -11.64
CA GLY A 39 -10.93 22.74 -12.10
C GLY A 39 -9.90 23.17 -13.15
N LEU A 40 -10.02 24.37 -13.71
CA LEU A 40 -9.01 24.96 -14.60
C LEU A 40 -7.96 25.74 -13.81
N ILE A 41 -8.34 26.41 -12.73
CA ILE A 41 -7.42 27.13 -11.83
C ILE A 41 -7.34 26.37 -10.50
N CYS A 42 -6.13 26.19 -9.97
CA CYS A 42 -5.94 25.57 -8.66
C CYS A 42 -6.50 26.47 -7.54
N PRO A 43 -7.07 25.91 -6.46
CA PRO A 43 -7.60 26.70 -5.35
C PRO A 43 -6.56 27.60 -4.69
N ASN A 44 -5.29 27.18 -4.72
CA ASN A 44 -4.16 27.90 -4.14
C ASN A 44 -3.03 28.05 -5.19
N PRO A 45 -3.08 29.05 -6.09
CA PRO A 45 -2.03 29.33 -7.05
C PRO A 45 -0.74 29.78 -6.37
N THR A 46 0.41 29.42 -6.96
CA THR A 46 1.75 29.79 -6.47
C THR A 46 2.29 31.04 -7.16
N GLY A 47 1.66 31.49 -8.24
CA GLY A 47 2.05 32.68 -8.98
C GLY A 47 0.92 33.22 -9.85
N ILE A 48 1.02 34.50 -10.19
CA ILE A 48 0.15 35.16 -11.17
C ILE A 48 1.03 35.97 -12.13
N GLU A 49 0.74 35.87 -13.42
CA GLU A 49 1.30 36.72 -14.46
C GLU A 49 0.17 37.55 -15.05
N VAL A 50 0.34 38.87 -15.06
CA VAL A 50 -0.66 39.80 -15.58
C VAL A 50 -0.07 40.59 -16.73
N GLN A 51 -0.82 40.65 -17.82
CA GLN A 51 -0.45 41.35 -19.03
C GLN A 51 -1.70 41.93 -19.68
N THR A 52 -1.55 43.01 -20.44
CA THR A 52 -2.65 43.53 -21.24
C THR A 52 -3.09 42.47 -22.26
N VAL A 53 -4.29 42.60 -22.80
CA VAL A 53 -4.76 41.73 -23.91
C VAL A 53 -3.83 41.83 -25.12
N SER A 54 -3.15 42.97 -25.31
CA SER A 54 -2.11 43.17 -26.33
C SER A 54 -0.73 42.59 -25.99
N GLY A 55 -0.58 41.97 -24.81
CA GLY A 55 0.63 41.24 -24.39
C GLY A 55 1.69 42.09 -23.68
N GLN A 56 1.38 43.32 -23.26
CA GLN A 56 2.31 44.14 -22.47
C GLN A 56 2.24 43.71 -21.00
N PRO A 57 3.37 43.43 -20.32
CA PRO A 57 3.36 43.11 -18.90
C PRO A 57 2.75 44.25 -18.07
N ALA A 58 1.93 43.92 -17.06
CA ALA A 58 1.27 44.91 -16.22
C ALA A 58 2.27 45.84 -15.50
N SER A 59 3.49 45.37 -15.23
CA SER A 59 4.57 46.20 -14.65
C SER A 59 5.04 47.35 -15.56
N GLN A 60 4.69 47.34 -16.86
CA GLN A 60 5.13 48.32 -17.84
C GLN A 60 4.02 49.31 -18.26
N THR A 61 2.79 49.12 -17.79
CA THR A 61 1.65 49.99 -18.14
C THR A 61 1.66 51.29 -17.32
N GLY A 62 2.19 51.25 -16.09
CA GLY A 62 2.19 52.38 -15.16
C GLY A 62 0.85 52.60 -14.45
N ASP A 63 -0.07 51.63 -14.55
CA ASP A 63 -1.34 51.62 -13.82
C ASP A 63 -1.13 51.25 -12.34
N ILE A 64 -2.03 51.73 -11.47
CA ILE A 64 -2.04 51.45 -10.03
C ILE A 64 -2.99 50.28 -9.75
N PHE A 65 -2.48 49.17 -9.23
CA PHE A 65 -3.26 47.96 -8.95
C PHE A 65 -3.69 47.90 -7.49
N GLN A 66 -4.96 47.54 -7.23
CA GLN A 66 -5.42 47.27 -5.86
C GLN A 66 -4.99 45.88 -5.39
N VAL A 67 -4.97 44.90 -6.31
CA VAL A 67 -4.56 43.51 -6.06
C VAL A 67 -3.79 43.02 -7.28
N ASN A 68 -2.65 42.36 -7.07
CA ASN A 68 -1.86 41.71 -8.11
C ASN A 68 -0.98 40.62 -7.47
N ASP A 69 -1.63 39.55 -7.01
CA ASP A 69 -0.96 38.43 -6.36
C ASP A 69 -1.73 37.12 -6.57
N ALA A 70 -1.05 36.01 -6.29
CA ALA A 70 -1.59 34.67 -6.55
C ALA A 70 -2.76 34.27 -5.63
N THR A 71 -2.98 34.98 -4.52
CA THR A 71 -4.04 34.68 -3.54
C THR A 71 -5.30 35.48 -3.80
N GLY A 72 -5.16 36.75 -4.18
CA GLY A 72 -6.28 37.65 -4.47
C GLY A 72 -6.67 37.68 -5.96
N GLY A 73 -5.75 37.40 -6.88
CA GLY A 73 -5.94 37.58 -8.31
C GLY A 73 -5.43 38.94 -8.79
N PHE A 74 -6.19 39.62 -9.64
CA PHE A 74 -5.85 40.95 -10.13
C PHE A 74 -7.03 41.91 -10.11
N ALA A 75 -6.79 43.18 -9.79
CA ALA A 75 -7.80 44.23 -9.79
C ALA A 75 -7.21 45.60 -10.15
N CYS A 76 -7.78 46.24 -11.17
CA CYS A 76 -7.49 47.62 -11.55
C CYS A 76 -8.77 48.48 -11.54
N VAL A 77 -8.69 49.66 -10.90
CA VAL A 77 -9.84 50.55 -10.71
C VAL A 77 -9.54 51.94 -11.29
N ASN A 78 -10.37 52.44 -12.22
CA ASN A 78 -10.14 53.74 -12.88
C ASN A 78 -10.07 54.92 -11.90
N ALA A 79 -10.79 54.84 -10.78
CA ALA A 79 -10.79 55.89 -9.74
C ALA A 79 -9.39 56.15 -9.16
N ASP A 80 -8.52 55.13 -9.17
CA ASP A 80 -7.18 55.19 -8.59
C ASP A 80 -6.13 55.63 -9.63
N GLN A 81 -6.49 55.78 -10.91
CA GLN A 81 -5.52 55.98 -12.02
C GLN A 81 -5.20 57.46 -12.34
N ASN A 82 -5.41 58.40 -11.41
CA ASN A 82 -5.15 59.85 -11.59
C ASN A 82 -5.69 60.41 -12.93
N GLY A 83 -6.91 60.02 -13.32
CA GLY A 83 -7.58 60.49 -14.53
C GLY A 83 -7.32 59.67 -15.80
N LYS A 84 -6.59 58.54 -15.71
CA LYS A 84 -6.48 57.54 -16.79
C LYS A 84 -7.49 56.41 -16.61
N GLN A 85 -7.67 55.58 -17.63
CA GLN A 85 -8.43 54.33 -17.54
C GLN A 85 -7.45 53.18 -17.43
N CYS A 86 -7.80 52.16 -16.65
CA CYS A 86 -7.10 50.88 -16.63
C CYS A 86 -7.01 50.31 -18.04
N ALA A 87 -5.85 49.74 -18.38
CA ALA A 87 -5.76 48.88 -19.54
C ALA A 87 -6.64 47.64 -19.37
N ASP A 88 -6.93 46.96 -20.48
CA ASP A 88 -7.63 45.68 -20.51
C ASP A 88 -6.61 44.57 -20.25
N TYR A 89 -6.76 43.86 -19.13
CA TYR A 89 -5.81 42.87 -18.65
C TYR A 89 -6.30 41.44 -18.83
N ARG A 90 -5.34 40.51 -18.84
CA ARG A 90 -5.58 39.08 -18.72
C ARG A 90 -4.61 38.51 -17.71
N VAL A 91 -5.06 37.51 -16.98
CA VAL A 91 -4.27 36.84 -15.95
C VAL A 91 -3.92 35.43 -16.35
N ARG A 92 -2.81 34.97 -15.81
CA ARG A 92 -2.34 33.61 -15.96
C ARG A 92 -1.85 33.13 -14.61
N PHE A 93 -2.41 32.04 -14.12
CA PHE A 93 -2.02 31.48 -12.83
C PHE A 93 -0.99 30.38 -13.01
N THR A 94 -0.03 30.38 -12.10
CA THR A 94 0.93 29.29 -11.91
C THR A 94 0.40 28.40 -10.80
N CYS A 95 0.25 27.12 -11.07
CA CYS A 95 -0.20 26.15 -10.09
C CYS A 95 0.96 25.25 -9.61
N PRO A 96 0.86 24.67 -8.40
CA PRO A 96 1.78 23.62 -7.96
C PRO A 96 1.85 22.49 -8.99
N GLU A 97 3.02 21.88 -9.16
CA GLU A 97 3.25 20.78 -10.13
C GLU A 97 2.25 19.62 -9.97
N MET A 98 1.83 19.32 -8.74
CA MET A 98 0.80 18.32 -8.42
C MET A 98 -0.59 18.62 -8.99
N PHE A 99 -0.93 19.88 -9.28
CA PHE A 99 -2.18 20.25 -9.95
C PHE A 99 -2.12 19.99 -11.46
N CYS A 100 -0.92 19.77 -12.01
CA CYS A 100 -0.72 19.64 -13.45
C CYS A 100 -0.35 18.21 -13.87
N SER A 101 0.09 17.37 -12.93
CA SER A 101 0.31 15.92 -13.10
C SER A 101 -0.95 15.07 -12.86
N VAL A 102 -2.15 15.65 -12.94
CA VAL A 102 -3.34 15.03 -12.36
C VAL A 102 -3.89 13.88 -13.19
N CYS A 103 -4.08 12.76 -12.48
CA CYS A 103 -4.97 11.67 -12.83
C CYS A 103 -6.39 12.17 -13.15
N ARG A 104 -6.70 12.28 -14.44
CA ARG A 104 -8.07 12.53 -14.92
C ARG A 104 -8.72 11.22 -15.32
N THR A 105 -9.97 11.04 -14.91
CA THR A 105 -10.78 9.93 -15.42
C THR A 105 -11.10 10.15 -16.89
N SER A 106 -11.57 9.10 -17.57
CA SER A 106 -12.30 9.28 -18.83
C SER A 106 -13.54 10.16 -18.61
N TRP A 107 -14.05 10.75 -19.67
CA TRP A 107 -15.40 11.31 -19.65
C TRP A 107 -16.42 10.19 -19.42
N LEU A 108 -17.41 10.47 -18.57
CA LEU A 108 -18.49 9.59 -18.15
C LEU A 108 -19.81 10.34 -18.36
N ASP A 109 -20.81 9.59 -18.79
CA ASP A 109 -22.08 10.07 -19.32
C ASP A 109 -23.13 8.99 -19.04
N ARG A 110 -23.73 9.10 -17.87
CA ARG A 110 -24.62 8.11 -17.25
C ARG A 110 -26.09 8.39 -17.56
N ASP A 111 -26.49 9.66 -17.69
CA ASP A 111 -27.89 10.07 -17.86
C ASP A 111 -28.07 11.00 -19.05
N ASP A 112 -29.14 10.78 -19.81
CA ASP A 112 -29.52 11.71 -20.89
C ASP A 112 -30.50 12.77 -20.32
N PRO A 113 -30.60 13.98 -20.91
CA PRO A 113 -31.49 15.07 -20.44
C PRO A 113 -33.01 14.79 -20.51
N SER A 114 -33.40 13.54 -20.78
CA SER A 114 -34.78 13.11 -20.88
C SER A 114 -35.47 13.05 -19.50
N GLY A 115 -36.80 13.27 -19.46
CA GLY A 115 -37.54 13.19 -18.21
C GLY A 115 -37.21 14.33 -17.24
N ARG A 116 -36.55 14.03 -16.11
CA ARG A 116 -36.35 14.99 -14.99
C ARG A 116 -35.21 15.97 -15.24
N GLY A 117 -34.23 15.62 -16.05
CA GLY A 117 -32.98 16.36 -16.16
C GLY A 117 -31.88 15.45 -16.69
N ASP A 118 -30.65 15.86 -16.44
CA ASP A 118 -29.43 15.11 -16.70
C ASP A 118 -28.60 15.11 -15.41
N ASP A 119 -28.51 13.93 -14.79
CA ASP A 119 -27.91 13.72 -13.48
C ASP A 119 -26.67 12.81 -13.55
N GLU A 120 -25.50 13.43 -13.44
CA GLU A 120 -24.18 12.81 -13.35
C GLU A 120 -23.66 12.81 -11.91
N THR A 121 -24.48 12.31 -10.97
CA THR A 121 -24.13 12.30 -9.55
C THR A 121 -22.97 11.35 -9.27
N LEU A 122 -22.08 11.70 -8.34
CA LEU A 122 -20.92 10.86 -8.03
C LEU A 122 -21.33 9.47 -7.54
N SER A 123 -22.41 9.40 -6.76
CA SER A 123 -22.97 8.14 -6.26
C SER A 123 -23.41 7.23 -7.41
N ASP A 124 -24.17 7.77 -8.37
CA ASP A 124 -24.61 7.00 -9.53
C ASP A 124 -23.44 6.63 -10.44
N ILE A 125 -22.46 7.51 -10.59
CA ILE A 125 -21.24 7.27 -11.36
C ILE A 125 -20.40 6.12 -10.77
N HIS A 126 -20.17 6.07 -9.45
CA HIS A 126 -19.42 4.97 -8.83
C HIS A 126 -20.06 3.62 -9.06
N VAL A 127 -21.36 3.64 -9.28
CA VAL A 127 -22.19 2.46 -9.35
C VAL A 127 -22.40 2.01 -10.80
N THR A 128 -22.59 2.94 -11.75
CA THR A 128 -22.65 2.67 -13.20
C THR A 128 -21.27 2.40 -13.80
N TYR A 129 -20.24 3.10 -13.31
CA TYR A 129 -18.86 3.00 -13.77
C TYR A 129 -17.91 2.58 -12.64
N PRO A 130 -18.07 1.36 -12.10
CA PRO A 130 -17.32 0.89 -10.95
C PRO A 130 -15.81 0.93 -11.20
N GLY A 131 -15.08 1.49 -10.23
CA GLY A 131 -13.62 1.63 -10.28
C GLY A 131 -13.09 2.52 -11.41
N LYS A 132 -13.94 3.35 -12.05
CA LYS A 132 -13.51 4.35 -13.05
C LYS A 132 -13.25 5.72 -12.44
N VAL A 133 -13.75 5.95 -11.23
CA VAL A 133 -13.55 7.17 -10.45
C VAL A 133 -13.11 6.79 -9.03
N CYS A 134 -12.21 7.56 -8.45
CA CYS A 134 -11.82 7.45 -7.05
C CYS A 134 -12.99 7.82 -6.12
N SER A 135 -12.97 7.33 -4.88
CA SER A 135 -13.99 7.57 -3.86
C SER A 135 -14.16 9.04 -3.51
N GLN A 136 -13.04 9.76 -3.45
CA GLN A 136 -12.98 11.18 -3.11
C GLN A 136 -12.29 11.95 -4.23
N PRO A 137 -13.03 12.36 -5.27
CA PRO A 137 -12.52 13.25 -6.29
C PRO A 137 -12.10 14.60 -5.72
N ILE A 138 -11.00 15.13 -6.23
CA ILE A 138 -10.46 16.44 -5.87
C ILE A 138 -11.22 17.55 -6.61
N ALA A 139 -11.56 17.30 -7.88
CA ALA A 139 -12.32 18.22 -8.71
C ALA A 139 -13.17 17.46 -9.74
N ILE A 140 -14.14 18.18 -10.33
CA ILE A 140 -14.98 17.70 -11.43
C ILE A 140 -14.87 18.68 -12.59
N GLU A 141 -14.79 18.14 -13.80
CA GLU A 141 -14.92 18.90 -15.04
C GLU A 141 -16.21 18.43 -15.74
N VAL A 142 -17.02 19.38 -16.21
CA VAL A 142 -18.31 19.10 -16.84
C VAL A 142 -18.40 19.81 -18.18
N THR A 143 -18.72 19.05 -19.23
CA THR A 143 -18.96 19.58 -20.57
C THR A 143 -20.22 18.97 -21.14
N THR A 144 -20.85 19.62 -22.12
CA THR A 144 -21.83 18.93 -22.94
C THR A 144 -21.18 17.76 -23.70
N ILE A 145 -21.97 16.84 -24.25
CA ILE A 145 -21.44 15.79 -25.12
C ILE A 145 -20.62 16.36 -26.28
N SER A 146 -21.04 17.50 -26.83
CA SER A 146 -20.34 18.26 -27.87
C SER A 146 -19.07 19.01 -27.40
N GLY A 147 -18.76 18.99 -26.10
CA GLY A 147 -17.54 19.55 -25.53
C GLY A 147 -17.66 21.02 -25.10
N THR A 148 -18.87 21.59 -25.04
CA THR A 148 -19.07 22.95 -24.52
C THR A 148 -18.98 22.93 -23.00
N PRO A 149 -18.11 23.72 -22.35
CA PRO A 149 -18.06 23.80 -20.89
C PRO A 149 -19.44 24.11 -20.29
N ALA A 150 -19.83 23.39 -19.24
CA ALA A 150 -21.20 23.48 -18.73
C ALA A 150 -21.60 24.91 -18.34
N LEU A 151 -20.72 25.68 -17.71
CA LEU A 151 -21.00 27.06 -17.33
C LEU A 151 -21.30 28.01 -18.52
N GLN A 152 -20.99 27.59 -19.75
CA GLN A 152 -21.24 28.38 -20.98
C GLN A 152 -22.59 28.05 -21.63
N THR A 153 -23.31 27.03 -21.16
CA THR A 153 -24.60 26.63 -21.74
C THR A 153 -25.74 27.55 -21.30
N GLY A 154 -25.57 28.25 -20.17
CA GLY A 154 -26.62 29.04 -19.54
C GLY A 154 -27.69 28.21 -18.82
N ASN A 155 -27.50 26.89 -18.67
CA ASN A 155 -28.37 26.07 -17.82
C ASN A 155 -28.12 26.35 -16.32
N ILE A 156 -29.16 26.16 -15.51
CA ILE A 156 -29.11 26.27 -14.06
C ILE A 156 -28.80 24.89 -13.48
N PHE A 157 -27.68 24.77 -12.77
CA PHE A 157 -27.23 23.52 -12.16
C PHE A 157 -27.71 23.43 -10.72
N HIS A 158 -28.28 22.28 -10.36
CA HIS A 158 -28.68 21.97 -8.99
C HIS A 158 -27.48 21.44 -8.18
N VAL A 159 -26.59 20.68 -8.83
CA VAL A 159 -25.34 20.17 -8.24
C VAL A 159 -24.19 20.41 -9.22
N TYR A 160 -23.07 20.92 -8.71
CA TYR A 160 -21.81 21.05 -9.44
C TYR A 160 -20.66 20.96 -8.43
N SER A 161 -20.24 19.75 -8.07
CA SER A 161 -19.25 19.53 -7.02
C SER A 161 -18.47 18.23 -7.24
N ALA A 162 -17.19 18.22 -6.90
CA ALA A 162 -16.37 17.01 -6.94
C ALA A 162 -16.87 15.90 -6.00
N THR A 163 -17.52 16.26 -4.89
CA THR A 163 -17.97 15.31 -3.86
C THR A 163 -19.42 14.84 -4.05
N GLN A 164 -20.19 15.51 -4.92
CA GLN A 164 -21.59 15.17 -5.18
C GLN A 164 -21.86 14.82 -6.65
N GLY A 165 -20.97 15.21 -7.57
CA GLY A 165 -21.14 15.06 -9.02
C GLY A 165 -21.74 16.30 -9.67
N PHE A 166 -22.56 16.09 -10.69
CA PHE A 166 -23.25 17.15 -11.42
C PHE A 166 -24.73 16.79 -11.59
N ALA A 167 -25.61 17.79 -11.55
CA ALA A 167 -27.05 17.59 -11.76
C ALA A 167 -27.66 18.84 -12.40
N CYS A 168 -28.32 18.64 -13.54
CA CYS A 168 -29.15 19.63 -14.20
C CYS A 168 -30.60 19.17 -14.19
N VAL A 169 -31.51 20.00 -13.66
CA VAL A 169 -32.95 19.65 -13.58
C VAL A 169 -33.75 20.42 -14.62
N ASN A 170 -34.53 19.72 -15.45
CA ASN A 170 -35.35 20.32 -16.51
C ASN A 170 -36.34 21.37 -15.97
N ALA A 171 -36.98 21.09 -14.84
CA ALA A 171 -37.96 21.99 -14.23
C ALA A 171 -37.37 23.33 -13.74
N ALA A 172 -36.06 23.41 -13.56
CA ALA A 172 -35.36 24.63 -13.14
C ALA A 172 -34.96 25.53 -14.32
N GLN A 173 -35.07 25.05 -15.56
CA GLN A 173 -34.59 25.79 -16.74
C GLN A 173 -35.66 26.77 -17.25
N ALA A 174 -35.26 28.01 -17.52
CA ALA A 174 -36.15 29.05 -18.04
C ALA A 174 -36.44 28.84 -19.54
N GLY A 175 -37.32 27.88 -19.85
CA GLY A 175 -37.86 27.67 -21.20
C GLY A 175 -37.15 26.64 -22.07
N GLY A 176 -36.39 25.71 -21.48
CA GLY A 176 -35.71 24.62 -22.19
C GLY A 176 -35.59 23.34 -21.36
N VAL A 177 -35.05 22.29 -21.96
CA VAL A 177 -34.51 21.14 -21.23
C VAL A 177 -33.02 21.36 -20.97
N CYS A 178 -32.45 20.61 -20.05
CA CYS A 178 -31.01 20.53 -19.86
C CYS A 178 -30.32 20.15 -21.18
N ALA A 179 -29.13 20.71 -21.40
CA ALA A 179 -28.22 20.09 -22.34
C ALA A 179 -27.80 18.71 -21.83
N ASP A 180 -27.23 17.93 -22.74
CA ASP A 180 -26.69 16.61 -22.49
C ASP A 180 -25.21 16.73 -22.08
N TYR A 181 -24.86 16.29 -20.88
CA TYR A 181 -23.62 16.53 -20.17
C TYR A 181 -22.85 15.24 -19.92
N LYS A 182 -21.53 15.38 -19.93
CA LYS A 182 -20.58 14.37 -19.46
C LYS A 182 -19.64 14.99 -18.45
N VAL A 183 -19.26 14.18 -17.48
CA VAL A 183 -18.36 14.55 -16.39
C VAL A 183 -17.04 13.80 -16.48
N ARG A 184 -15.96 14.40 -16.02
CA ARG A 184 -14.75 13.66 -15.65
C ARG A 184 -14.22 14.20 -14.33
N PHE A 185 -13.58 13.33 -13.58
CA PHE A 185 -13.09 13.64 -12.26
C PHE A 185 -11.58 13.71 -12.24
N ILE A 186 -11.09 14.56 -11.36
CA ILE A 186 -9.68 14.72 -11.02
C ILE A 186 -9.47 13.93 -9.74
N CYS A 187 -8.67 12.89 -9.81
CA CYS A 187 -8.40 11.97 -8.69
C CYS A 187 -6.98 12.17 -8.13
N PRO A 188 -6.73 11.72 -6.88
CA PRO A 188 -5.37 11.62 -6.37
C PRO A 188 -4.48 10.81 -7.33
N GLU A 189 -3.20 11.17 -7.45
CA GLU A 189 -2.24 10.48 -8.33
C GLU A 189 -2.22 8.96 -8.09
N ALA A 190 -2.35 8.56 -6.81
CA ALA A 190 -2.47 7.17 -6.39
C ALA A 190 -3.58 6.38 -7.10
N PHE A 191 -4.65 7.03 -7.57
CA PHE A 191 -5.71 6.38 -8.34
C PHE A 191 -5.26 5.97 -9.75
N CYS A 192 -4.46 6.80 -10.43
CA CYS A 192 -3.93 6.46 -11.75
C CYS A 192 -2.73 5.53 -11.67
N SER A 193 -1.95 5.64 -10.60
CA SER A 193 -0.97 4.64 -10.21
C SER A 193 -1.61 3.71 -9.17
N SER A 194 -2.67 3.00 -9.56
CA SER A 194 -3.35 2.01 -8.70
C SER A 194 -3.29 0.62 -9.30
N CYS A 195 -3.79 -0.33 -8.53
CA CYS A 195 -3.98 -1.73 -8.91
C CYS A 195 -5.33 -2.21 -8.37
N ARG A 196 -5.85 -3.29 -8.97
CA ARG A 196 -7.04 -3.95 -8.45
C ARG A 196 -6.64 -5.17 -7.64
N THR A 197 -7.30 -5.37 -6.51
CA THR A 197 -7.23 -6.65 -5.78
C THR A 197 -7.89 -7.75 -6.63
N PRO A 198 -7.62 -9.03 -6.32
CA PRO A 198 -8.53 -10.11 -6.70
C PRO A 198 -9.96 -9.83 -6.22
N TRP A 199 -10.93 -10.54 -6.81
CA TRP A 199 -12.27 -10.58 -6.25
C TRP A 199 -12.25 -11.33 -4.92
N ILE A 200 -12.94 -10.78 -3.93
CA ILE A 200 -13.05 -11.27 -2.57
C ILE A 200 -14.53 -11.54 -2.32
N ASP A 201 -14.82 -12.74 -1.87
CA ASP A 201 -16.12 -13.24 -1.45
C ASP A 201 -15.86 -13.90 -0.10
N ARG A 202 -16.16 -13.18 0.97
CA ARG A 202 -15.88 -13.55 2.34
C ARG A 202 -17.13 -14.09 3.02
N ASP A 203 -18.30 -13.50 2.77
CA ASP A 203 -19.55 -13.81 3.45
C ASP A 203 -20.62 -14.24 2.44
N ASN A 204 -21.21 -15.42 2.64
CA ASN A 204 -22.32 -15.84 1.79
C ASN A 204 -23.62 -15.18 2.28
N PRO A 205 -24.64 -14.97 1.41
CA PRO A 205 -25.93 -14.40 1.77
C PRO A 205 -26.70 -15.34 2.72
N GLY A 206 -26.39 -15.24 4.02
CA GLY A 206 -26.94 -16.05 5.09
C GLY A 206 -28.25 -15.46 5.64
N GLY A 207 -28.57 -15.78 6.89
CA GLY A 207 -29.83 -15.34 7.52
C GLY A 207 -29.98 -13.82 7.68
N VAL A 208 -28.88 -13.07 7.68
CA VAL A 208 -28.88 -11.61 7.95
C VAL A 208 -28.65 -10.79 6.67
N GLY A 209 -27.96 -11.35 5.68
CA GLY A 209 -27.54 -10.63 4.48
C GLY A 209 -26.19 -11.16 4.00
N ASP A 210 -25.52 -10.36 3.18
CA ASP A 210 -24.18 -10.59 2.64
C ASP A 210 -23.31 -9.37 2.96
N PHE A 211 -22.18 -9.60 3.63
CA PHE A 211 -21.33 -8.57 4.25
C PHE A 211 -19.85 -8.65 3.85
N GLU A 212 -19.55 -8.04 2.71
CA GLU A 212 -18.18 -7.80 2.21
C GLU A 212 -17.55 -6.52 2.79
N THR A 213 -17.53 -6.43 4.12
CA THR A 213 -17.04 -5.23 4.83
C THR A 213 -15.51 -5.16 4.88
N LEU A 214 -14.95 -3.97 4.61
CA LEU A 214 -13.51 -3.76 4.51
C LEU A 214 -12.78 -4.15 5.80
N ASN A 215 -13.33 -3.80 6.96
CA ASN A 215 -12.70 -4.06 8.25
C ASN A 215 -12.49 -5.57 8.48
N HIS A 216 -13.50 -6.39 8.21
CA HIS A 216 -13.38 -7.84 8.35
C HIS A 216 -12.44 -8.44 7.31
N ILE A 217 -12.51 -7.97 6.05
CA ILE A 217 -11.58 -8.39 5.00
C ILE A 217 -10.13 -8.04 5.36
N GLN A 218 -9.86 -6.88 5.95
CA GLN A 218 -8.51 -6.48 6.37
C GLN A 218 -8.00 -7.30 7.55
N MET A 219 -8.85 -7.71 8.47
CA MET A 219 -8.43 -8.57 9.58
C MET A 219 -8.15 -10.01 9.11
N GLU A 220 -8.95 -10.52 8.18
CA GLU A 220 -8.87 -11.91 7.71
C GLU A 220 -7.83 -12.07 6.59
N TYR A 221 -7.74 -11.09 5.70
CA TYR A 221 -6.87 -11.08 4.51
C TYR A 221 -6.05 -9.77 4.36
N PRO A 222 -5.21 -9.40 5.36
CA PRO A 222 -4.48 -8.13 5.40
C PRO A 222 -3.52 -7.88 4.23
N LEU A 223 -3.17 -8.93 3.49
CA LEU A 223 -2.31 -8.86 2.29
C LEU A 223 -3.09 -8.70 0.99
N LEU A 224 -4.39 -8.99 0.97
CA LEU A 224 -5.22 -8.93 -0.23
C LEU A 224 -5.73 -7.53 -0.51
N VAL A 225 -6.03 -6.74 0.53
CA VAL A 225 -6.57 -5.38 0.42
C VAL A 225 -5.77 -4.37 1.23
N CYS A 226 -5.59 -3.18 0.68
CA CYS A 226 -4.89 -2.09 1.34
C CYS A 226 -5.71 -1.51 2.50
N PRO A 227 -5.05 -0.88 3.51
CA PRO A 227 -5.70 -0.24 4.65
C PRO A 227 -6.71 0.85 4.25
N GLN A 228 -6.43 1.56 3.16
CA GLN A 228 -7.27 2.64 2.64
C GLN A 228 -7.47 2.47 1.12
N PRO A 229 -8.50 1.72 0.70
CA PRO A 229 -8.85 1.60 -0.70
C PRO A 229 -9.33 2.91 -1.32
N ILE A 230 -9.04 3.07 -2.61
CA ILE A 230 -9.38 4.25 -3.39
C ILE A 230 -10.76 4.09 -4.07
N ALA A 231 -11.13 2.86 -4.44
CA ALA A 231 -12.43 2.54 -5.04
C ALA A 231 -12.82 1.09 -4.74
N ILE A 232 -14.11 0.78 -4.88
CA ILE A 232 -14.66 -0.56 -4.73
C ILE A 232 -15.50 -0.89 -5.96
N GLU A 233 -15.45 -2.14 -6.37
CA GLU A 233 -16.31 -2.71 -7.41
C GLU A 233 -17.04 -3.90 -6.81
N VAL A 234 -18.32 -4.04 -7.13
CA VAL A 234 -19.19 -5.08 -6.56
C VAL A 234 -19.98 -5.75 -7.67
N THR A 235 -19.96 -7.08 -7.68
CA THR A 235 -20.77 -7.89 -8.60
C THR A 235 -21.30 -9.10 -7.87
N THR A 236 -22.39 -9.70 -8.34
CA THR A 236 -22.74 -11.05 -7.91
C THR A 236 -21.65 -12.05 -8.32
N LEU A 237 -21.65 -13.26 -7.75
CA LEU A 237 -20.74 -14.33 -8.20
C LEU A 237 -20.88 -14.66 -9.71
N SER A 238 -22.08 -14.48 -10.26
CA SER A 238 -22.37 -14.62 -11.70
C SER A 238 -21.89 -13.43 -12.55
N GLY A 239 -21.35 -12.37 -11.94
CA GLY A 239 -20.84 -11.18 -12.61
C GLY A 239 -21.89 -10.11 -12.93
N THR A 240 -23.09 -10.22 -12.39
CA THR A 240 -24.15 -9.21 -12.55
C THR A 240 -23.79 -7.97 -11.73
N GLN A 241 -23.88 -6.79 -12.34
CA GLN A 241 -23.63 -5.52 -11.66
C GLN A 241 -24.74 -5.24 -10.65
N VAL A 242 -24.38 -4.65 -9.50
CA VAL A 242 -25.33 -4.43 -8.39
C VAL A 242 -26.60 -3.67 -8.83
N GLN A 243 -26.49 -2.74 -9.78
CA GLN A 243 -27.64 -1.96 -10.31
C GLN A 243 -28.67 -2.77 -11.08
N GLN A 244 -28.26 -3.91 -11.62
CA GLN A 244 -29.16 -4.80 -12.35
C GLN A 244 -29.89 -5.75 -11.41
N THR A 245 -29.55 -5.72 -10.12
CA THR A 245 -30.15 -6.55 -9.09
C THR A 245 -31.28 -5.81 -8.39
N ALA A 246 -32.26 -6.55 -7.88
CA ALA A 246 -33.34 -5.99 -7.08
C ALA A 246 -32.97 -5.87 -5.58
N SER A 247 -31.75 -6.24 -5.21
CA SER A 247 -31.30 -6.24 -3.82
C SER A 247 -31.10 -4.83 -3.31
N ILE A 248 -31.39 -4.63 -2.03
CA ILE A 248 -31.22 -3.36 -1.34
C ILE A 248 -29.93 -3.47 -0.52
N PHE A 249 -28.95 -2.62 -0.83
CA PHE A 249 -27.68 -2.57 -0.11
C PHE A 249 -27.60 -1.31 0.75
N GLU A 250 -27.09 -1.47 1.97
CA GLU A 250 -26.94 -0.39 2.95
C GLU A 250 -25.57 0.30 2.83
N VAL A 251 -24.55 -0.45 2.40
CA VAL A 251 -23.19 0.04 2.27
C VAL A 251 -22.66 -0.26 0.87
N PHE A 252 -22.16 0.79 0.21
CA PHE A 252 -21.34 0.72 -1.01
C PHE A 252 -20.31 1.84 -0.90
N ASP A 253 -19.22 1.57 -0.19
CA ASP A 253 -18.21 2.58 0.10
C ASP A 253 -16.83 1.91 0.23
N PRO A 254 -15.79 2.39 -0.46
CA PRO A 254 -14.49 1.71 -0.46
C PRO A 254 -13.76 1.72 0.88
N LEU A 255 -14.13 2.57 1.83
CA LEU A 255 -13.55 2.61 3.18
C LEU A 255 -14.38 1.79 4.19
N GLN A 256 -15.58 1.35 3.82
CA GLN A 256 -16.44 0.50 4.65
C GLN A 256 -16.66 -0.91 4.07
N GLY A 257 -16.55 -1.06 2.75
CA GLY A 257 -16.83 -2.27 1.98
C GLY A 257 -18.20 -2.24 1.29
N PHE A 258 -18.83 -3.41 1.23
CA PHE A 258 -20.19 -3.58 0.74
C PHE A 258 -21.02 -4.37 1.76
N ALA A 259 -22.29 -4.01 1.89
CA ALA A 259 -23.22 -4.75 2.74
C ALA A 259 -24.62 -4.72 2.13
N CYS A 260 -25.17 -5.91 1.88
CA CYS A 260 -26.57 -6.12 1.59
C CYS A 260 -27.24 -6.74 2.82
N VAL A 261 -28.38 -6.20 3.23
CA VAL A 261 -29.14 -6.74 4.37
C VAL A 261 -30.44 -7.36 3.87
N ASN A 262 -30.75 -8.56 4.35
CA ASN A 262 -32.01 -9.22 4.00
C ASN A 262 -33.20 -8.40 4.49
N GLY A 263 -34.10 -8.06 3.59
CA GLY A 263 -35.37 -7.39 3.90
C GLY A 263 -36.55 -8.17 3.31
N ASN A 264 -37.43 -7.47 2.61
CA ASN A 264 -38.49 -8.11 1.81
C ASN A 264 -37.92 -8.92 0.63
N LEU A 265 -36.69 -8.60 0.21
CA LEU A 265 -35.93 -9.34 -0.79
C LEU A 265 -34.66 -9.85 -0.12
N SER A 266 -34.30 -11.10 -0.42
CA SER A 266 -33.04 -11.69 0.02
C SER A 266 -31.89 -11.12 -0.79
N CYS A 267 -30.75 -10.95 -0.13
CA CYS A 267 -29.51 -10.60 -0.78
C CYS A 267 -29.08 -11.70 -1.74
N LEU A 268 -28.55 -11.28 -2.89
CA LEU A 268 -27.77 -12.16 -3.74
C LEU A 268 -26.38 -12.34 -3.12
N ASP A 269 -25.62 -13.24 -3.72
CA ASP A 269 -24.25 -13.56 -3.33
C ASP A 269 -23.28 -12.66 -4.09
N TYR A 270 -22.69 -11.69 -3.39
CA TYR A 270 -21.82 -10.66 -3.93
C TYR A 270 -20.37 -10.91 -3.60
N ARG A 271 -19.52 -10.39 -4.46
CA ARG A 271 -18.07 -10.31 -4.26
C ARG A 271 -17.60 -8.91 -4.56
N VAL A 272 -16.56 -8.48 -3.86
CA VAL A 272 -15.97 -7.16 -3.98
C VAL A 272 -14.55 -7.24 -4.52
N ARG A 273 -14.10 -6.19 -5.20
CA ARG A 273 -12.67 -5.95 -5.39
C ARG A 273 -12.37 -4.48 -5.15
N PHE A 274 -11.20 -4.22 -4.62
CA PHE A 274 -10.77 -2.89 -4.26
C PHE A 274 -9.72 -2.37 -5.23
N THR A 275 -9.71 -1.06 -5.42
CA THR A 275 -8.62 -0.35 -6.09
C THR A 275 -7.68 0.18 -5.02
N CYS A 276 -6.43 -0.27 -5.03
CA CYS A 276 -5.42 0.11 -4.05
C CYS A 276 -4.31 0.97 -4.67
N PRO A 277 -3.64 1.82 -3.87
CA PRO A 277 -2.44 2.51 -4.32
C PRO A 277 -1.40 1.52 -4.85
N ARG A 278 -0.68 1.86 -5.94
CA ARG A 278 0.24 0.93 -6.63
C ARG A 278 1.31 0.36 -5.71
N ASN A 279 1.81 1.11 -4.73
CA ASN A 279 2.80 0.63 -3.77
C ASN A 279 2.32 -0.60 -2.97
N PHE A 280 1.00 -0.76 -2.75
CA PHE A 280 0.43 -1.93 -2.08
C PHE A 280 0.50 -3.21 -2.93
N CYS A 281 0.51 -3.06 -4.26
CA CYS A 281 0.57 -4.17 -5.21
C CYS A 281 1.96 -4.38 -5.81
N LEU A 282 2.94 -3.54 -5.45
CA LEU A 282 4.33 -3.89 -5.66
C LEU A 282 4.67 -5.11 -4.77
N PRO A 283 5.77 -5.83 -5.09
CA PRO A 283 6.22 -6.89 -4.20
C PRO A 283 6.44 -6.34 -2.79
N LYS A 284 6.15 -7.16 -1.80
CA LYS A 284 6.11 -6.80 -0.39
C LYS A 284 6.55 -8.01 0.40
N CYS A 285 7.11 -7.76 1.57
CA CYS A 285 7.63 -8.79 2.45
C CYS A 285 6.94 -8.71 3.80
N ILE A 286 6.92 -9.83 4.50
CA ILE A 286 6.29 -9.97 5.81
C ILE A 286 7.39 -10.11 6.85
N THR A 287 7.31 -9.33 7.93
CA THR A 287 8.25 -9.41 9.05
C THR A 287 8.02 -10.67 9.89
N GLN A 288 8.92 -10.91 10.85
CA GLN A 288 8.64 -11.82 11.96
C GLN A 288 7.47 -11.32 12.82
N TRP A 289 6.96 -12.19 13.69
CA TRP A 289 6.03 -11.82 14.76
C TRP A 289 6.75 -11.08 15.89
N PHE A 290 6.08 -10.06 16.43
CA PHE A 290 6.50 -9.26 17.57
C PHE A 290 5.42 -9.32 18.65
N ASP A 291 5.88 -9.46 19.88
CA ASP A 291 5.09 -9.58 21.10
C ASP A 291 5.87 -8.85 22.18
N ARG A 292 5.31 -7.75 22.69
CA ARG A 292 5.96 -6.82 23.61
C ARG A 292 5.20 -6.72 24.91
N ASP A 293 3.87 -6.81 24.90
CA ASP A 293 3.04 -6.55 26.06
C ASP A 293 2.02 -7.67 26.30
N ASP A 294 2.14 -8.35 27.45
CA ASP A 294 1.15 -9.33 27.89
C ASP A 294 -0.18 -8.64 28.25
N PRO A 295 -1.34 -9.32 28.18
CA PRO A 295 -2.66 -8.77 28.55
C PRO A 295 -2.83 -8.41 30.04
N SER A 296 -1.76 -8.56 30.83
CA SER A 296 -1.71 -8.25 32.25
C SER A 296 -1.91 -6.74 32.48
N GLY A 297 -2.67 -6.38 33.52
CA GLY A 297 -2.96 -4.97 33.79
C GLY A 297 -4.11 -4.40 32.94
N LYS A 298 -3.82 -3.47 32.02
CA LYS A 298 -4.86 -2.64 31.35
C LYS A 298 -5.32 -3.18 29.99
N GLY A 299 -4.64 -4.15 29.42
CA GLY A 299 -4.84 -4.60 28.06
C GLY A 299 -3.55 -5.19 27.53
N ASP A 300 -3.52 -5.38 26.22
CA ASP A 300 -2.38 -5.83 25.43
C ASP A 300 -2.17 -4.80 24.31
N TYR A 301 -0.93 -4.28 24.22
CA TYR A 301 -0.59 -3.12 23.38
C TYR A 301 0.67 -3.34 22.53
N GLU A 302 0.45 -3.63 21.26
CA GLU A 302 1.47 -3.79 20.23
C GLU A 302 1.57 -2.54 19.33
N TYR A 303 1.89 -1.39 19.93
CA TYR A 303 2.02 -0.13 19.21
C TYR A 303 3.25 -0.11 18.31
N LEU A 304 3.07 0.28 17.05
CA LEU A 304 4.16 0.34 16.07
C LEU A 304 5.31 1.25 16.54
N SER A 305 5.00 2.38 17.18
CA SER A 305 6.03 3.31 17.68
C SER A 305 6.95 2.67 18.71
N ASP A 306 6.39 1.84 19.58
CA ASP A 306 7.15 1.17 20.65
C ASP A 306 7.99 0.04 20.06
N LEU A 307 7.38 -0.75 19.16
CA LEU A 307 8.06 -1.82 18.44
C LEU A 307 9.21 -1.31 17.57
N LEU A 308 9.07 -0.16 16.89
CA LEU A 308 10.17 0.44 16.12
C LEU A 308 11.35 0.87 16.99
N ASN A 309 11.10 1.28 18.24
CA ASN A 309 12.15 1.66 19.17
C ASN A 309 12.87 0.44 19.75
N GLU A 310 12.12 -0.63 20.05
CA GLU A 310 12.64 -1.87 20.64
C GLU A 310 13.34 -2.75 19.61
N TYR A 311 12.84 -2.78 18.37
CA TYR A 311 13.31 -3.63 17.27
C TYR A 311 13.80 -2.80 16.06
N PRO A 312 14.83 -1.95 16.23
CA PRO A 312 15.26 -1.03 15.19
C PRO A 312 15.73 -1.75 13.93
N GLY A 313 15.17 -1.38 12.78
CA GLY A 313 15.52 -1.93 11.47
C GLY A 313 14.91 -3.30 11.15
N LEU A 314 14.15 -3.91 12.08
CA LEU A 314 13.42 -5.16 11.84
C LEU A 314 12.02 -4.92 11.27
N ILE A 315 11.48 -3.71 11.47
CA ILE A 315 10.17 -3.28 10.97
C ILE A 315 10.39 -2.06 10.06
N CYS A 316 9.68 -1.98 8.94
CA CYS A 316 9.68 -0.79 8.10
C CYS A 316 9.04 0.41 8.82
N PRO A 317 9.54 1.65 8.65
CA PRO A 317 8.98 2.82 9.33
C PRO A 317 7.52 3.13 8.98
N ASN A 318 7.08 2.73 7.78
CA ASN A 318 5.72 2.92 7.30
C ASN A 318 5.18 1.60 6.71
N PRO A 319 4.67 0.68 7.55
CA PRO A 319 4.06 -0.55 7.08
C PRO A 319 2.79 -0.27 6.25
N ILE A 320 2.50 -1.17 5.33
CA ILE A 320 1.32 -1.10 4.44
C ILE A 320 0.25 -2.13 4.80
N GLY A 321 0.47 -2.92 5.84
CA GLY A 321 -0.48 -3.88 6.40
C GLY A 321 0.02 -4.43 7.73
N ILE A 322 -0.88 -5.00 8.51
CA ILE A 322 -0.62 -5.62 9.81
C ILE A 322 -1.40 -6.93 9.89
N GLU A 323 -0.79 -7.96 10.45
CA GLU A 323 -1.47 -9.18 10.83
C GLU A 323 -1.39 -9.33 12.35
N VAL A 324 -2.47 -9.82 12.96
CA VAL A 324 -2.56 -9.99 14.40
C VAL A 324 -3.16 -11.35 14.71
N GLN A 325 -2.51 -12.08 15.61
CA GLN A 325 -3.00 -13.35 16.12
C GLN A 325 -2.64 -13.49 17.59
N THR A 326 -3.29 -14.42 18.28
CA THR A 326 -2.87 -14.77 19.64
C THR A 326 -1.49 -15.42 19.65
N ILE A 327 -0.84 -15.52 20.81
CA ILE A 327 0.42 -16.26 20.94
C ILE A 327 0.28 -17.72 20.46
N SER A 328 -0.89 -18.32 20.68
CA SER A 328 -1.27 -19.66 20.22
C SER A 328 -1.60 -19.79 18.73
N GLY A 329 -1.59 -18.68 17.96
CA GLY A 329 -1.81 -18.69 16.52
C GLY A 329 -3.28 -18.58 16.08
N GLN A 330 -4.20 -18.24 16.99
CA GLN A 330 -5.59 -17.97 16.61
C GLN A 330 -5.68 -16.58 15.97
N PRO A 331 -6.25 -16.43 14.75
CA PRO A 331 -6.44 -15.13 14.14
C PRO A 331 -7.28 -14.20 15.04
N ALA A 332 -6.87 -12.94 15.17
CA ALA A 332 -7.46 -12.02 16.14
C ALA A 332 -8.99 -11.84 15.94
N PHE A 333 -9.47 -11.79 14.70
CA PHE A 333 -10.91 -11.63 14.40
C PHE A 333 -11.79 -12.77 14.93
N GLN A 334 -11.21 -13.94 15.23
CA GLN A 334 -11.95 -15.09 15.76
C GLN A 334 -12.05 -15.10 17.29
N THR A 335 -11.36 -14.18 17.97
CA THR A 335 -11.31 -14.14 19.45
C THR A 335 -12.55 -13.51 20.07
N GLY A 336 -13.29 -12.68 19.31
CA GLY A 336 -14.42 -11.91 19.81
C GLY A 336 -14.04 -10.73 20.71
N ASN A 337 -12.75 -10.40 20.85
CA ASN A 337 -12.29 -9.19 21.54
C ASN A 337 -12.56 -7.94 20.69
N ILE A 338 -12.74 -6.81 21.37
CA ILE A 338 -12.93 -5.48 20.77
C ILE A 338 -11.59 -4.76 20.75
N PHE A 339 -11.12 -4.43 19.55
CA PHE A 339 -9.82 -3.77 19.35
C PHE A 339 -9.98 -2.26 19.28
N GLN A 340 -9.17 -1.53 20.07
CA GLN A 340 -9.10 -0.08 20.00
C GLN A 340 -8.25 0.38 18.80
N ALA A 341 -7.22 -0.38 18.46
CA ALA A 341 -6.42 -0.17 17.26
C ALA A 341 -6.16 -1.51 16.56
N TYR A 342 -6.32 -1.51 15.24
CA TYR A 342 -5.98 -2.61 14.35
C TYR A 342 -5.63 -2.00 12.99
N ASN A 343 -4.45 -1.39 12.86
CA ASN A 343 -4.02 -0.79 11.59
C ASN A 343 -2.50 -0.65 11.54
N PRO A 344 -1.89 -0.68 10.34
CA PRO A 344 -0.43 -0.63 10.22
C PRO A 344 0.23 0.69 10.63
N THR A 345 -0.54 1.76 10.83
CA THR A 345 0.02 3.06 11.24
C THR A 345 0.16 3.17 12.75
N SER A 346 -0.81 2.62 13.49
CA SER A 346 -0.85 2.66 14.95
C SER A 346 -0.22 1.40 15.56
N GLY A 347 -0.37 0.25 14.90
CA GLY A 347 -0.15 -1.07 15.47
C GLY A 347 -1.46 -1.70 15.92
N PHE A 348 -1.42 -2.41 17.05
CA PHE A 348 -2.57 -3.08 17.63
C PHE A 348 -2.75 -2.69 19.10
N ALA A 349 -4.01 -2.65 19.55
CA ALA A 349 -4.35 -2.41 20.95
C ALA A 349 -5.67 -3.09 21.32
N CYS A 350 -5.61 -3.96 22.32
CA CYS A 350 -6.77 -4.47 23.02
C CYS A 350 -6.80 -3.91 24.44
N VAL A 351 -7.95 -3.37 24.88
CA VAL A 351 -8.09 -2.78 26.22
C VAL A 351 -9.02 -3.63 27.07
N ASN A 352 -8.55 -4.09 28.24
CA ASN A 352 -9.32 -4.93 29.16
C ASN A 352 -10.67 -4.30 29.55
N ALA A 353 -10.69 -2.99 29.77
CA ALA A 353 -11.91 -2.27 30.15
C ALA A 353 -12.99 -2.18 29.05
N ALA A 354 -12.62 -2.43 27.79
CA ALA A 354 -13.55 -2.40 26.66
C ALA A 354 -14.19 -3.76 26.37
N GLN A 355 -13.77 -4.83 27.05
CA GLN A 355 -14.20 -6.19 26.74
C GLN A 355 -15.43 -6.60 27.57
N ALA A 356 -16.43 -7.18 26.92
CA ALA A 356 -17.64 -7.67 27.59
C ALA A 356 -17.41 -8.93 28.46
N GLY A 357 -16.36 -9.71 28.15
CA GLY A 357 -16.08 -11.03 28.77
C GLY A 357 -14.88 -11.08 29.73
N GLY A 358 -14.18 -9.97 29.96
CA GLY A 358 -12.94 -9.94 30.75
C GLY A 358 -11.70 -9.60 29.92
N VAL A 359 -10.51 -9.83 30.49
CA VAL A 359 -9.21 -9.42 29.92
C VAL A 359 -9.02 -9.83 28.45
N CYS A 360 -8.23 -9.04 27.74
CA CYS A 360 -7.75 -9.33 26.40
C CYS A 360 -7.09 -10.71 26.34
N ALA A 361 -7.20 -11.37 25.18
CA ALA A 361 -6.25 -12.41 24.85
C ALA A 361 -4.84 -11.81 24.69
N ASP A 362 -3.86 -12.70 24.64
CA ASP A 362 -2.45 -12.39 24.48
C ASP A 362 -2.08 -12.47 22.99
N TYR A 363 -1.65 -11.36 22.41
CA TYR A 363 -1.51 -11.12 20.98
C TYR A 363 -0.09 -10.81 20.57
N LYS A 364 0.23 -11.19 19.33
CA LYS A 364 1.44 -10.78 18.63
C LYS A 364 1.08 -10.23 17.27
N VAL A 365 1.91 -9.30 16.79
CA VAL A 365 1.71 -8.61 15.50
C VAL A 365 2.85 -8.87 14.54
N ARG A 366 2.58 -8.82 13.25
CA ARG A 366 3.62 -8.67 12.23
C ARG A 366 3.19 -7.70 11.17
N PHE A 367 4.15 -7.15 10.46
CA PHE A 367 3.95 -6.06 9.54
C PHE A 367 4.27 -6.47 8.11
N ILE A 368 3.55 -5.83 7.20
CA ILE A 368 3.70 -6.01 5.77
C ILE A 368 4.41 -4.77 5.27
N CYS A 369 5.61 -4.97 4.74
CA CYS A 369 6.50 -3.88 4.37
C CYS A 369 6.55 -3.65 2.86
N PRO A 370 6.65 -2.38 2.42
CA PRO A 370 6.68 -2.04 1.00
C PRO A 370 8.00 -2.47 0.36
N GLU A 371 7.97 -2.61 -0.98
CA GLU A 371 9.11 -3.03 -1.82
C GLU A 371 10.44 -2.34 -1.48
N ALA A 372 10.42 -1.04 -1.19
CA ALA A 372 11.62 -0.26 -0.89
C ALA A 372 12.37 -0.76 0.36
N PHE A 373 11.64 -1.26 1.36
CA PHE A 373 12.26 -1.87 2.55
C PHE A 373 12.80 -3.26 2.24
N CYS A 374 11.99 -4.07 1.57
CA CYS A 374 12.27 -5.47 1.28
C CYS A 374 13.43 -5.66 0.29
N SER A 375 13.64 -4.71 -0.63
CA SER A 375 14.71 -4.74 -1.61
C SER A 375 16.07 -4.27 -1.08
N SER A 376 16.14 -3.82 0.18
CA SER A 376 17.34 -3.20 0.73
C SER A 376 18.53 -4.17 0.87
N CYS A 377 18.28 -5.42 1.26
CA CYS A 377 19.27 -6.50 1.30
C CYS A 377 18.54 -7.83 1.09
N ARG A 378 18.22 -8.11 -0.17
CA ARG A 378 17.30 -9.19 -0.55
C ARG A 378 18.06 -10.36 -1.16
N THR A 379 17.73 -11.58 -0.74
CA THR A 379 18.31 -12.79 -1.33
C THR A 379 17.70 -13.08 -2.72
N PRO A 380 18.36 -13.90 -3.55
CA PRO A 380 17.71 -14.54 -4.69
C PRO A 380 16.49 -15.36 -4.25
N TRP A 381 15.65 -15.72 -5.21
CA TRP A 381 14.62 -16.73 -5.00
C TRP A 381 15.26 -18.11 -4.81
N ILE A 382 14.73 -18.86 -3.84
CA ILE A 382 15.18 -20.19 -3.43
C ILE A 382 13.97 -21.10 -3.52
N ASP A 383 14.16 -22.19 -4.26
CA ASP A 383 13.23 -23.29 -4.49
C ASP A 383 14.08 -24.53 -4.22
N ARG A 384 13.93 -25.08 -3.02
CA ARG A 384 14.74 -26.17 -2.49
C ARG A 384 13.97 -27.50 -2.57
N ASP A 385 12.68 -27.47 -2.30
CA ASP A 385 11.84 -28.66 -2.15
C ASP A 385 10.64 -28.60 -3.11
N ASN A 386 10.54 -29.58 -4.01
CA ASN A 386 9.37 -29.65 -4.89
C ASN A 386 8.17 -30.23 -4.13
N PRO A 387 6.93 -29.88 -4.49
CA PRO A 387 5.74 -30.43 -3.86
C PRO A 387 5.64 -31.94 -4.11
N GLY A 388 5.98 -32.74 -3.10
CA GLY A 388 6.06 -34.20 -3.22
C GLY A 388 5.90 -34.90 -1.87
N GLY A 389 5.21 -36.04 -1.87
CA GLY A 389 4.96 -36.83 -0.65
C GLY A 389 4.16 -36.06 0.40
N VAL A 390 4.86 -35.36 1.30
CA VAL A 390 4.31 -34.69 2.48
C VAL A 390 3.90 -33.24 2.22
N GLY A 391 4.49 -32.56 1.23
CA GLY A 391 4.23 -31.14 1.00
C GLY A 391 5.37 -30.47 0.24
N ASP A 392 5.51 -29.16 0.44
CA ASP A 392 6.58 -28.31 -0.07
C ASP A 392 7.17 -27.51 1.11
N PHE A 393 8.47 -27.69 1.35
CA PHE A 393 9.17 -27.24 2.56
C PHE A 393 10.40 -26.37 2.28
N GLU A 394 10.15 -25.08 2.11
CA GLU A 394 11.15 -24.01 2.03
C GLU A 394 11.58 -23.47 3.40
N THR A 395 11.99 -24.39 4.28
CA THR A 395 12.38 -24.06 5.67
C THR A 395 13.76 -23.41 5.75
N LEU A 396 13.89 -22.36 6.57
CA LEU A 396 15.13 -21.59 6.70
C LEU A 396 16.32 -22.45 7.14
N ASN A 397 16.11 -23.36 8.12
CA ASN A 397 17.17 -24.21 8.63
C ASN A 397 17.77 -25.09 7.51
N HIS A 398 16.94 -25.78 6.72
CA HIS A 398 17.44 -26.60 5.63
C HIS A 398 18.08 -25.76 4.51
N ILE A 399 17.51 -24.60 4.19
CA ILE A 399 18.10 -23.65 3.23
C ILE A 399 19.49 -23.19 3.68
N GLN A 400 19.68 -22.83 4.94
CA GLN A 400 20.97 -22.38 5.49
C GLN A 400 22.02 -23.50 5.50
N MET A 401 21.61 -24.74 5.71
CA MET A 401 22.52 -25.88 5.69
C MET A 401 22.91 -26.30 4.26
N GLU A 402 21.97 -26.23 3.30
CA GLU A 402 22.20 -26.63 1.91
C GLU A 402 22.87 -25.54 1.06
N TYR A 403 22.50 -24.28 1.30
CA TYR A 403 23.06 -23.10 0.64
C TYR A 403 23.68 -22.15 1.69
N PRO A 404 24.76 -22.56 2.37
CA PRO A 404 25.39 -21.74 3.40
C PRO A 404 25.83 -20.41 2.82
N LEU A 405 25.68 -19.35 3.61
CA LEU A 405 26.02 -17.96 3.26
C LEU A 405 25.15 -17.33 2.14
N LEU A 406 24.17 -18.05 1.58
CA LEU A 406 23.19 -17.49 0.64
C LEU A 406 22.15 -16.62 1.36
N VAL A 407 21.72 -17.07 2.54
CA VAL A 407 20.75 -16.40 3.41
C VAL A 407 21.40 -16.08 4.74
N CYS A 408 21.04 -14.95 5.34
CA CYS A 408 21.49 -14.57 6.67
C CYS A 408 20.95 -15.55 7.74
N PRO A 409 21.64 -15.66 8.90
CA PRO A 409 21.20 -16.50 10.02
C PRO A 409 19.81 -16.11 10.55
N GLN A 410 19.53 -14.80 10.59
CA GLN A 410 18.28 -14.23 11.09
C GLN A 410 17.72 -13.24 10.06
N PRO A 411 16.90 -13.71 9.11
CA PRO A 411 16.17 -12.84 8.20
C PRO A 411 15.20 -11.90 8.92
N ILE A 412 15.06 -10.69 8.38
CA ILE A 412 14.13 -9.68 8.92
C ILE A 412 12.72 -9.81 8.33
N ALA A 413 12.63 -10.31 7.09
CA ALA A 413 11.36 -10.51 6.41
C ALA A 413 11.44 -11.60 5.34
N ILE A 414 10.29 -12.14 4.95
CA ILE A 414 10.16 -13.23 3.97
C ILE A 414 9.14 -12.87 2.89
N GLU A 415 9.38 -13.38 1.69
CA GLU A 415 8.47 -13.34 0.55
C GLU A 415 8.29 -14.77 0.02
N VAL A 416 7.04 -15.12 -0.34
CA VAL A 416 6.68 -16.45 -0.83
C VAL A 416 5.81 -16.30 -2.08
N THR A 417 6.19 -16.98 -3.15
CA THR A 417 5.38 -17.06 -4.38
C THR A 417 5.42 -18.46 -4.93
N THR A 418 4.42 -18.85 -5.71
CA THR A 418 4.56 -20.02 -6.58
C THR A 418 5.68 -19.81 -7.61
N LEU A 419 6.16 -20.87 -8.26
CA LEU A 419 7.13 -20.73 -9.36
C LEU A 419 6.62 -19.86 -10.52
N SER A 420 5.29 -19.84 -10.74
CA SER A 420 4.63 -18.96 -11.71
C SER A 420 4.51 -17.48 -11.26
N GLY A 421 4.93 -17.17 -10.03
CA GLY A 421 4.89 -15.82 -9.46
C GLY A 421 3.55 -15.43 -8.80
N THR A 422 2.64 -16.38 -8.60
CA THR A 422 1.39 -16.15 -7.87
C THR A 422 1.72 -15.95 -6.39
N GLN A 423 1.17 -14.90 -5.79
CA GLN A 423 1.32 -14.63 -4.36
C GLN A 423 0.63 -15.72 -3.55
N VAL A 424 1.26 -16.20 -2.46
CA VAL A 424 0.73 -17.31 -1.65
C VAL A 424 -0.71 -17.09 -1.16
N GLN A 425 -1.08 -15.84 -0.85
CA GLN A 425 -2.41 -15.44 -0.39
C GLN A 425 -3.52 -15.57 -1.44
N GLN A 426 -3.17 -15.74 -2.72
CA GLN A 426 -4.12 -15.95 -3.81
C GLN A 426 -4.30 -17.43 -4.14
N THR A 427 -3.59 -18.30 -3.41
CA THR A 427 -3.66 -19.75 -3.59
C THR A 427 -4.64 -20.34 -2.58
N ALA A 428 -5.17 -21.52 -2.91
CA ALA A 428 -5.99 -22.29 -1.97
C ALA A 428 -5.13 -23.23 -1.09
N SER A 429 -3.79 -23.14 -1.16
CA SER A 429 -2.92 -23.97 -0.35
C SER A 429 -3.01 -23.61 1.12
N ILE A 430 -2.96 -24.62 1.98
CA ILE A 430 -2.90 -24.46 3.43
C ILE A 430 -1.43 -24.58 3.83
N PHE A 431 -0.88 -23.54 4.45
CA PHE A 431 0.50 -23.52 4.92
C PHE A 431 0.55 -23.46 6.45
N GLU A 432 1.43 -24.25 7.05
CA GLU A 432 1.62 -24.31 8.50
C GLU A 432 2.66 -23.28 8.97
N VAL A 433 3.66 -23.01 8.12
CA VAL A 433 4.74 -22.09 8.42
C VAL A 433 4.82 -21.03 7.33
N PHE A 434 4.82 -19.77 7.76
CA PHE A 434 5.14 -18.62 6.93
C PHE A 434 5.76 -17.56 7.83
N ASP A 435 7.05 -17.68 8.12
CA ASP A 435 7.75 -16.85 9.10
C ASP A 435 9.22 -16.70 8.69
N PRO A 436 9.82 -15.50 8.70
CA PRO A 436 11.20 -15.33 8.21
C PRO A 436 12.26 -16.07 9.03
N LEU A 437 11.99 -16.44 10.29
CA LEU A 437 12.91 -17.21 11.13
C LEU A 437 12.73 -18.72 11.00
N GLN A 438 11.64 -19.18 10.36
CA GLN A 438 11.36 -20.61 10.14
C GLN A 438 11.37 -20.99 8.65
N GLY A 439 11.10 -20.04 7.75
CA GLY A 439 10.90 -20.22 6.32
C GLY A 439 9.43 -20.34 5.94
N PHE A 440 9.13 -21.22 4.99
CA PHE A 440 7.78 -21.53 4.55
C PHE A 440 7.58 -23.05 4.50
N ALA A 441 6.38 -23.51 4.86
CA ALA A 441 6.00 -24.91 4.76
C ALA A 441 4.52 -25.04 4.42
N CYS A 442 4.25 -25.68 3.29
CA CYS A 442 2.93 -26.16 2.91
C CYS A 442 2.88 -27.68 3.12
N VAL A 443 1.81 -28.18 3.75
CA VAL A 443 1.61 -29.61 3.96
C VAL A 443 0.44 -30.10 3.11
N ASN A 444 0.63 -31.22 2.41
CA ASN A 444 -0.42 -31.83 1.62
C ASN A 444 -1.58 -32.28 2.52
N GLY A 445 -2.78 -31.79 2.23
CA GLY A 445 -4.02 -32.17 2.90
C GLY A 445 -5.10 -32.57 1.89
N ASN A 446 -6.32 -32.08 2.09
CA ASN A 446 -7.39 -32.21 1.08
C ASN A 446 -7.04 -31.50 -0.24
N LEU A 447 -6.16 -30.49 -0.17
CA LEU A 447 -5.57 -29.81 -1.31
C LEU A 447 -4.07 -30.09 -1.31
N SER A 448 -3.53 -30.40 -2.48
CA SER A 448 -2.09 -30.53 -2.68
C SER A 448 -1.42 -29.17 -2.64
N CYS A 449 -0.22 -29.13 -2.09
CA CYS A 449 0.63 -27.96 -2.17
C CYS A 449 0.97 -27.63 -3.62
N LEU A 450 0.95 -26.33 -3.92
CA LEU A 450 1.61 -25.82 -5.12
C LEU A 450 3.12 -25.82 -4.90
N ASP A 451 3.84 -25.53 -5.97
CA ASP A 451 5.30 -25.41 -5.97
C ASP A 451 5.70 -23.97 -5.66
N TYR A 452 6.31 -23.76 -4.49
CA TYR A 452 6.65 -22.47 -3.92
C TYR A 452 8.15 -22.23 -3.92
N ARG A 453 8.48 -20.94 -3.90
CA ARG A 453 9.83 -20.45 -3.70
C ARG A 453 9.80 -19.30 -2.73
N VAL A 454 10.87 -19.18 -1.95
CA VAL A 454 11.04 -18.15 -0.93
C VAL A 454 12.20 -17.24 -1.25
N ARG A 455 12.15 -16.03 -0.72
CA ARG A 455 13.33 -15.19 -0.57
C ARG A 455 13.22 -14.37 0.70
N PHE A 456 14.37 -13.97 1.19
CA PHE A 456 14.51 -13.33 2.48
C PHE A 456 15.04 -11.91 2.30
N THR A 457 14.58 -11.02 3.18
CA THR A 457 15.27 -9.76 3.44
C THR A 457 16.17 -9.98 4.64
N CYS A 458 17.43 -9.56 4.52
CA CYS A 458 18.45 -9.69 5.54
C CYS A 458 18.83 -8.33 6.13
N PRO A 459 19.48 -8.31 7.31
CA PRO A 459 20.09 -7.10 7.83
C PRO A 459 21.15 -6.55 6.86
N GLN A 460 21.28 -5.22 6.78
CA GLN A 460 22.15 -4.55 5.80
C GLN A 460 23.60 -5.01 5.82
N ASN A 461 24.16 -5.32 6.99
CA ASN A 461 25.52 -5.84 7.12
C ASN A 461 25.74 -7.18 6.40
N PHE A 462 24.67 -7.95 6.15
CA PHE A 462 24.73 -9.16 5.34
C PHE A 462 24.85 -8.88 3.84
N CYS A 463 24.57 -7.69 3.33
CA CYS A 463 24.78 -7.39 1.91
C CYS A 463 26.02 -6.53 1.64
N LEU A 464 26.72 -6.10 2.70
CA LEU A 464 28.00 -5.43 2.57
C LEU A 464 29.10 -6.39 2.09
N PRO A 465 30.22 -5.86 1.54
CA PRO A 465 31.39 -6.67 1.23
C PRO A 465 31.82 -7.53 2.42
N LYS A 466 32.23 -8.76 2.12
CA LYS A 466 32.58 -9.80 3.09
C LYS A 466 33.83 -10.53 2.65
N CYS A 467 34.42 -11.25 3.59
CA CYS A 467 35.47 -12.21 3.36
C CYS A 467 35.17 -13.52 4.09
N ILE A 468 35.74 -14.62 3.61
CA ILE A 468 35.60 -15.94 4.20
C ILE A 468 36.92 -16.32 4.86
N THR A 469 36.87 -16.86 6.08
CA THR A 469 38.05 -17.35 6.77
C THR A 469 38.58 -18.64 6.15
N GLN A 470 39.77 -19.07 6.56
CA GLN A 470 40.19 -20.46 6.36
C GLN A 470 39.27 -21.43 7.13
N TRP A 471 39.41 -22.72 6.86
CA TRP A 471 38.77 -23.79 7.62
C TRP A 471 39.46 -23.98 8.97
N PHE A 472 38.66 -24.24 10.00
CA PHE A 472 39.07 -24.56 11.36
C PHE A 472 38.45 -25.89 11.77
N ASP A 473 39.25 -26.69 12.42
CA ASP A 473 39.00 -28.07 12.82
C ASP A 473 39.78 -28.24 14.12
N ARG A 474 39.05 -28.29 15.23
CA ARG A 474 39.58 -28.25 16.58
C ARG A 474 39.32 -29.56 17.31
N ASP A 475 38.18 -30.20 17.07
CA ASP A 475 37.74 -31.35 17.84
C ASP A 475 37.32 -32.52 16.94
N ASP A 476 37.99 -33.65 17.10
CA ASP A 476 37.62 -34.89 16.41
C ASP A 476 36.34 -35.48 17.05
N PRO A 477 35.53 -36.29 16.34
CA PRO A 477 34.28 -36.90 16.86
C PRO A 477 34.47 -37.93 17.99
N SER A 478 35.69 -38.06 18.52
CA SER A 478 36.05 -38.98 19.59
C SER A 478 35.47 -38.54 20.93
N GLY A 479 34.91 -39.47 21.71
CA GLY A 479 34.24 -39.13 22.97
C GLY A 479 32.76 -38.79 22.78
N GLU A 480 32.35 -37.58 23.15
CA GLU A 480 30.92 -37.18 23.23
C GLU A 480 30.35 -36.57 21.94
N GLY A 481 31.19 -36.20 20.99
CA GLY A 481 30.78 -35.53 19.75
C GLY A 481 31.95 -34.85 19.07
N ASP A 482 31.62 -33.93 18.17
CA ASP A 482 32.53 -33.03 17.47
C ASP A 482 32.04 -31.59 17.67
N TYR A 483 32.90 -30.74 18.22
CA TYR A 483 32.55 -29.41 18.71
C TYR A 483 33.47 -28.29 18.18
N GLU A 484 32.91 -27.48 17.28
CA GLU A 484 33.54 -26.32 16.67
C GLU A 484 32.92 -25.01 17.19
N TYR A 485 32.95 -24.83 18.52
CA TYR A 485 32.40 -23.64 19.16
C TYR A 485 33.20 -22.39 18.82
N LEU A 486 32.51 -21.32 18.43
CA LEU A 486 33.15 -20.06 18.06
C LEU A 486 34.01 -19.48 19.20
N SER A 487 33.55 -19.59 20.45
CA SER A 487 34.30 -19.10 21.61
C SER A 487 35.66 -19.78 21.77
N ASP A 488 35.74 -21.08 21.51
CA ASP A 488 36.97 -21.86 21.65
C ASP A 488 37.91 -21.55 20.49
N LEU A 489 37.37 -21.50 19.27
CA LEU A 489 38.11 -21.13 18.08
C LEU A 489 38.68 -19.70 18.15
N LEU A 490 37.95 -18.73 18.71
CA LEU A 490 38.45 -17.37 18.92
C LEU A 490 39.63 -17.31 19.90
N ASN A 491 39.63 -18.19 20.92
CA ASN A 491 40.72 -18.27 21.90
C ASN A 491 41.96 -18.95 21.31
N GLU A 492 41.77 -20.01 20.53
CA GLU A 492 42.85 -20.82 19.95
C GLU A 492 43.49 -20.14 18.72
N TYR A 493 42.68 -19.46 17.92
CA TYR A 493 43.09 -18.78 16.69
C TYR A 493 42.86 -17.25 16.80
N PRO A 494 43.51 -16.57 17.76
CA PRO A 494 43.25 -15.18 18.05
C PRO A 494 43.58 -14.31 16.84
N GLY A 495 42.59 -13.55 16.41
CA GLY A 495 42.75 -12.75 15.22
C GLY A 495 42.97 -13.61 13.97
N LEU A 496 42.25 -14.72 13.80
CA LEU A 496 42.01 -15.37 12.48
C LEU A 496 40.51 -15.44 12.14
N ILE A 497 39.65 -15.26 13.14
CA ILE A 497 38.20 -15.22 13.03
C ILE A 497 37.71 -13.87 13.56
N CYS A 498 36.68 -13.30 12.95
CA CYS A 498 36.07 -12.07 13.46
C CYS A 498 35.26 -12.37 14.73
N PRO A 499 35.22 -11.46 15.72
CA PRO A 499 34.51 -11.71 16.98
C PRO A 499 33.02 -11.97 16.80
N ASN A 500 32.41 -11.38 15.76
CA ASN A 500 30.99 -11.54 15.43
C ASN A 500 30.86 -11.94 13.94
N PRO A 501 30.99 -13.24 13.62
CA PRO A 501 30.76 -13.72 12.26
C PRO A 501 29.32 -13.48 11.80
N ILE A 502 29.17 -13.27 10.49
CA ILE A 502 27.88 -13.01 9.83
C ILE A 502 27.26 -14.33 9.32
N GLY A 503 28.08 -15.34 9.09
CA GLY A 503 27.65 -16.65 8.59
C GLY A 503 28.67 -17.73 8.90
N ILE A 504 28.23 -18.98 8.82
CA ILE A 504 29.05 -20.16 9.05
C ILE A 504 28.82 -21.13 7.88
N GLU A 505 29.87 -21.84 7.50
CA GLU A 505 29.82 -22.96 6.58
C GLU A 505 30.49 -24.16 7.24
N VAL A 506 29.89 -25.33 7.11
CA VAL A 506 30.35 -26.57 7.77
C VAL A 506 30.38 -27.71 6.77
N GLN A 507 31.47 -28.46 6.77
CA GLN A 507 31.63 -29.69 5.99
C GLN A 507 32.43 -30.71 6.80
N ASN A 508 32.31 -31.98 6.46
CA ASN A 508 33.21 -32.98 7.04
C ASN A 508 34.63 -32.82 6.48
N ILE A 509 35.62 -33.47 7.10
CA ILE A 509 37.03 -33.44 6.65
C ILE A 509 37.23 -33.94 5.21
N SER A 510 36.30 -34.76 4.70
CA SER A 510 36.29 -35.23 3.30
C SER A 510 35.72 -34.20 2.31
N GLY A 511 35.27 -33.05 2.78
CA GLY A 511 34.71 -31.97 1.97
C GLY A 511 33.23 -32.14 1.61
N GLN A 512 32.52 -33.07 2.25
CA GLN A 512 31.08 -33.23 2.07
C GLN A 512 30.35 -32.20 2.93
N PRO A 513 29.42 -31.41 2.36
CA PRO A 513 28.60 -30.48 3.12
C PRO A 513 27.86 -31.17 4.26
N ALA A 514 27.77 -30.51 5.42
CA ALA A 514 27.23 -31.12 6.63
C ALA A 514 25.81 -31.68 6.45
N PHE A 515 24.93 -30.99 5.71
CA PHE A 515 23.55 -31.42 5.47
C PHE A 515 23.43 -32.78 4.77
N GLN A 516 24.46 -33.21 4.02
CA GLN A 516 24.45 -34.48 3.30
C GLN A 516 24.92 -35.66 4.15
N THR A 517 25.48 -35.41 5.34
CA THR A 517 26.04 -36.45 6.21
C THR A 517 24.96 -37.27 6.91
N GLY A 518 23.74 -36.72 7.06
CA GLY A 518 22.65 -37.35 7.81
C GLY A 518 22.80 -37.25 9.33
N ASN A 519 23.83 -36.57 9.84
CA ASN A 519 23.97 -36.29 11.26
C ASN A 519 23.00 -35.19 11.73
N ILE A 520 22.65 -35.22 13.01
CA ILE A 520 21.78 -34.24 13.68
C ILE A 520 22.67 -33.26 14.45
N PHE A 521 22.53 -31.97 14.17
CA PHE A 521 23.35 -30.91 14.77
C PHE A 521 22.65 -30.24 15.94
N GLN A 522 23.36 -30.09 17.05
CA GLN A 522 22.88 -29.33 18.20
C GLN A 522 23.06 -27.82 17.98
N ALA A 523 24.13 -27.42 17.28
CA ALA A 523 24.38 -26.05 16.89
C ALA A 523 24.87 -25.98 15.44
N TYR A 524 24.31 -25.05 14.68
CA TYR A 524 24.74 -24.69 13.33
C TYR A 524 24.42 -23.20 13.12
N ASN A 525 25.22 -22.30 13.69
CA ASN A 525 25.01 -20.87 13.52
C ASN A 525 26.30 -20.07 13.80
N PRO A 526 26.49 -18.88 13.21
CA PRO A 526 27.73 -18.13 13.38
C PRO A 526 27.96 -17.55 14.77
N THR A 527 26.95 -17.53 15.64
CA THR A 527 27.08 -16.97 17.01
C THR A 527 27.66 -18.02 17.96
N SER A 528 27.19 -19.26 17.86
CA SER A 528 27.64 -20.38 18.70
C SER A 528 28.79 -21.16 18.07
N GLY A 529 28.85 -21.24 16.75
CA GLY A 529 29.69 -22.19 16.02
C GLY A 529 28.89 -23.42 15.58
N PHE A 530 29.54 -24.59 15.61
CA PHE A 530 28.95 -25.86 15.24
C PHE A 530 29.11 -26.90 16.35
N ALA A 531 28.11 -27.77 16.51
CA ALA A 531 28.19 -28.88 17.46
C ALA A 531 27.38 -30.07 16.95
N CYS A 532 28.05 -31.22 16.84
CA CYS A 532 27.44 -32.52 16.65
C CYS A 532 27.66 -33.35 17.92
N VAL A 533 26.60 -33.96 18.46
CA VAL A 533 26.68 -34.78 19.68
C VAL A 533 26.41 -36.24 19.35
N ASN A 534 27.32 -37.14 19.72
CA ASN A 534 27.23 -38.58 19.44
C ASN A 534 25.93 -39.19 19.99
N ALA A 535 25.53 -38.79 21.20
CA ALA A 535 24.28 -39.27 21.83
C ALA A 535 23.01 -38.96 21.02
N ASN A 536 23.02 -37.92 20.18
CA ASN A 536 21.87 -37.51 19.38
C ASN A 536 21.77 -38.25 18.03
N GLN A 537 22.76 -39.07 17.66
CA GLN A 537 22.85 -39.67 16.32
C GLN A 537 22.12 -41.02 16.18
N GLY A 538 21.26 -41.39 17.13
CA GLY A 538 20.48 -42.63 17.05
C GLY A 538 21.32 -43.92 17.02
N GLY A 539 22.50 -43.91 17.64
CA GLY A 539 23.44 -45.04 17.68
C GLY A 539 24.63 -44.93 16.73
N GLY A 540 24.69 -43.88 15.89
CA GLY A 540 25.89 -43.49 15.14
C GLY A 540 26.85 -42.61 15.93
N GLN A 541 27.99 -42.29 15.33
CA GLN A 541 28.89 -41.21 15.77
C GLN A 541 28.77 -40.05 14.79
N CYS A 542 29.12 -38.85 15.25
CA CYS A 542 29.33 -37.70 14.41
C CYS A 542 30.38 -38.01 13.35
N ALA A 543 30.19 -37.48 12.14
CA ALA A 543 31.33 -37.29 11.25
C ALA A 543 32.30 -36.28 11.87
N ASP A 544 33.50 -36.24 11.31
CA ASP A 544 34.55 -35.30 11.68
C ASP A 544 34.43 -34.04 10.80
N TYR A 545 34.24 -32.88 11.41
CA TYR A 545 33.78 -31.63 10.82
C TYR A 545 34.79 -30.51 10.99
N ARG A 546 34.72 -29.58 10.03
CA ARG A 546 35.45 -28.33 10.08
C ARG A 546 34.55 -27.19 9.66
N VAL A 547 34.78 -26.02 10.24
CA VAL A 547 33.98 -24.82 10.03
C VAL A 547 34.79 -23.71 9.40
N ARG A 548 34.12 -22.82 8.66
CA ARG A 548 34.66 -21.51 8.32
C ARG A 548 33.58 -20.45 8.44
N PHE A 549 34.02 -19.22 8.62
CA PHE A 549 33.17 -18.11 8.96
C PHE A 549 33.19 -17.04 7.86
N LEU A 550 32.02 -16.43 7.66
CA LEU A 550 31.88 -15.23 6.86
C LEU A 550 32.02 -14.01 7.77
N CYS A 551 33.00 -13.17 7.48
CA CYS A 551 33.31 -11.97 8.25
C CYS A 551 33.04 -10.69 7.45
N PRO A 552 32.80 -9.55 8.12
CA PRO A 552 32.74 -8.26 7.46
C PRO A 552 34.08 -7.96 6.76
N ASP A 553 34.05 -7.34 5.58
CA ASP A 553 35.28 -7.04 4.83
C ASP A 553 36.25 -6.12 5.60
N THR A 554 35.73 -5.27 6.50
CA THR A 554 36.56 -4.43 7.39
C THR A 554 37.50 -5.24 8.27
N PHE A 555 37.14 -6.48 8.61
CA PHE A 555 38.00 -7.39 9.35
C PHE A 555 39.17 -7.88 8.49
N CYS A 556 38.90 -8.29 7.25
CA CYS A 556 39.92 -8.83 6.36
C CYS A 556 40.82 -7.76 5.75
N SER A 557 40.28 -6.58 5.43
CA SER A 557 41.06 -5.44 4.92
C SER A 557 42.01 -4.82 5.96
N SER A 558 41.85 -5.14 7.24
CA SER A 558 42.72 -4.67 8.33
C SER A 558 43.97 -5.52 8.54
N ARG A 559 44.22 -6.50 7.65
CA ARG A 559 45.31 -7.48 7.69
C ARG A 559 45.96 -7.59 6.33
#